data_AF-A0A8D8HEG2-F1
#
_entry.id   AF-A0A8D8HEG2-F1
#
_cell.length_a   1.000
_cell.length_b   1.000
_cell.length_c   1.000
_cell.angle_alpha   90.00
_cell.angle_beta   90.00
_cell.angle_gamma   90.00
#
_symmetry.space_group_name_H-M   'P 1'
#
loop_
_entity.id
_entity.type
_entity.pdbx_description
1 polymer ?
#
loop_
_entity_poly.entity_id
_entity_poly.type
_entity_poly.pdbx_seq_one_letter_code
_entity_poly.pdbx_strand_id
1 'polypeptide(L)'
;MASQGWKFALYCAILVLSSEARPNRECKTPSVTTASGALVSRSSFCPGELIFEDNFDTLDLERWQHEKTLGGGGNGEFQFYLNDRQNSFVEDGIFYIRPTMLTDDEDFLRSGTLDVNGGSPYDQ
;
A
#
# COMPACT_ATOMS: atom_id res chain seq x y z
N MET A 1 36.58 -5.28 -58.55
CA MET A 1 37.31 -4.65 -57.43
C MET A 1 36.33 -3.68 -56.76
N ALA A 2 36.01 -3.91 -55.47
CA ALA A 2 35.20 -3.09 -54.53
C ALA A 2 33.76 -2.72 -54.98
N SER A 3 32.63 -3.16 -54.39
CA SER A 3 32.13 -3.18 -52.99
C SER A 3 31.96 -1.80 -52.35
N GLN A 4 30.68 -1.40 -52.14
CA GLN A 4 30.12 -0.47 -51.13
C GLN A 4 28.77 0.04 -51.68
N GLY A 5 27.64 0.00 -51.00
CA GLY A 5 27.33 -0.28 -49.61
C GLY A 5 25.94 0.31 -49.36
N TRP A 6 24.88 -0.41 -49.75
CA TRP A 6 23.50 0.02 -49.57
C TRP A 6 23.09 -0.33 -48.14
N LYS A 7 23.49 0.50 -47.19
CA LYS A 7 23.06 0.41 -45.79
C LYS A 7 22.50 1.75 -45.36
N PHE A 8 21.32 2.09 -45.89
CA PHE A 8 20.48 3.12 -45.30
C PHE A 8 19.28 2.45 -44.63
N ALA A 9 19.44 2.28 -43.32
CA ALA A 9 18.43 2.37 -42.28
C ALA A 9 17.10 1.62 -42.51
N LEU A 10 17.07 0.35 -42.08
CA LEU A 10 15.86 -0.25 -41.53
C LEU A 10 16.17 -0.68 -40.08
N TYR A 11 16.34 0.31 -39.20
CA TYR A 11 16.48 0.04 -37.78
C TYR A 11 15.08 -0.13 -37.18
N CYS A 12 14.85 -1.35 -36.69
CA CYS A 12 13.78 -1.76 -35.80
C CYS A 12 13.24 -0.64 -34.90
N ALA A 13 11.96 -0.32 -35.09
CA ALA A 13 11.14 0.23 -34.03
C ALA A 13 9.87 -0.63 -33.93
N ILE A 14 10.04 -1.89 -33.51
CA ILE A 14 8.92 -2.63 -32.92
C ILE A 14 8.77 -2.06 -31.52
N LEU A 15 7.95 -1.03 -31.39
CA LEU A 15 7.41 -0.62 -30.11
C LEU A 15 6.49 -1.74 -29.63
N VAL A 16 7.04 -2.68 -28.87
CA VAL A 16 6.22 -3.58 -28.05
C VAL A 16 5.67 -2.74 -26.91
N LEU A 17 4.51 -2.11 -27.14
CA LEU A 17 3.63 -1.75 -26.04
C LEU A 17 3.08 -3.06 -25.50
N SER A 18 3.72 -3.65 -24.48
CA SER A 18 2.99 -4.62 -23.65
C SER A 18 1.99 -3.80 -22.84
N SER A 19 0.78 -3.62 -23.39
CA SER A 19 -0.34 -3.54 -22.49
C SER A 19 -0.50 -4.94 -21.92
N GLU A 20 -0.07 -5.12 -20.68
CA GLU A 20 -0.54 -6.23 -19.85
C GLU A 20 -2.00 -5.95 -19.50
N ALA A 21 -2.86 -5.94 -20.51
CA ALA A 21 -4.28 -6.13 -20.32
C ALA A 21 -4.41 -7.53 -19.76
N ARG A 22 -4.49 -7.65 -18.42
CA ARG A 22 -4.80 -8.90 -17.74
C ARG A 22 -6.06 -9.42 -18.42
N PRO A 23 -6.02 -10.58 -19.12
CA PRO A 23 -7.19 -11.09 -19.79
C PRO A 23 -8.29 -11.22 -18.75
N ASN A 24 -9.48 -10.71 -19.06
CA ASN A 24 -10.67 -10.91 -18.23
C ASN A 24 -10.88 -12.43 -18.12
N ARG A 25 -10.32 -13.03 -17.07
CA ARG A 25 -10.46 -14.46 -16.81
C ARG A 25 -11.89 -14.64 -16.35
N GLU A 26 -12.73 -15.03 -17.30
CA GLU A 26 -14.10 -15.43 -17.01
C GLU A 26 -14.05 -16.69 -16.14
N CYS A 27 -14.31 -16.50 -14.84
CA CYS A 27 -14.24 -17.55 -13.85
C CYS A 27 -15.42 -18.51 -14.05
N LYS A 28 -15.19 -19.73 -14.56
CA LYS A 28 -16.23 -20.76 -14.68
C LYS A 28 -16.93 -21.06 -13.36
N THR A 29 -16.17 -21.01 -12.27
CA THR A 29 -16.67 -21.18 -10.89
C THR A 29 -16.09 -20.05 -10.05
N PRO A 30 -16.89 -19.03 -9.70
CA PRO A 30 -16.46 -17.95 -8.82
C PRO A 30 -16.03 -18.48 -7.44
N SER A 31 -15.08 -17.79 -6.81
CA SER A 31 -14.73 -17.98 -5.40
C SER A 31 -15.86 -17.50 -4.50
N VAL A 32 -15.95 -18.08 -3.30
CA VAL A 32 -16.82 -17.58 -2.22
C VAL A 32 -16.22 -16.35 -1.53
N THR A 33 -14.94 -16.06 -1.75
CA THR A 33 -14.27 -14.86 -1.24
C THR A 33 -14.83 -13.62 -1.93
N THR A 34 -15.22 -12.63 -1.12
CA THR A 34 -15.66 -11.31 -1.58
C THR A 34 -14.68 -10.24 -1.13
N ALA A 35 -14.66 -9.12 -1.85
CA ALA A 35 -13.94 -7.90 -1.47
C ALA A 35 -14.87 -6.71 -1.69
N SER A 36 -14.70 -5.67 -0.87
CA SER A 36 -15.48 -4.44 -0.93
C SER A 36 -14.60 -3.23 -0.65
N GLY A 37 -15.10 -2.04 -0.96
CA GLY A 37 -14.36 -0.78 -0.80
C GLY A 37 -14.31 0.01 -2.11
N ALA A 38 -13.90 1.28 -2.02
CA ALA A 38 -13.89 2.20 -3.17
C ALA A 38 -12.97 1.74 -4.32
N LEU A 39 -11.94 0.95 -4.00
CA LEU A 39 -10.97 0.45 -4.98
C LEU A 39 -11.39 -0.88 -5.64
N VAL A 40 -12.50 -1.49 -5.21
CA VAL A 40 -12.98 -2.77 -5.76
C VAL A 40 -13.93 -2.51 -6.94
N SER A 41 -13.49 -2.85 -8.15
CA SER A 41 -14.23 -2.61 -9.40
C SER A 41 -15.03 -3.81 -9.92
N ARG A 42 -14.89 -4.99 -9.30
CA ARG A 42 -15.50 -6.25 -9.73
C ARG A 42 -16.31 -6.88 -8.61
N SER A 43 -17.34 -7.62 -8.98
CA SER A 43 -18.28 -8.26 -8.04
C SER A 43 -17.95 -9.73 -7.74
N SER A 44 -17.00 -10.36 -8.45
CA SER A 44 -16.59 -11.74 -8.23
C SER A 44 -15.14 -11.99 -8.62
N PHE A 45 -14.53 -13.00 -8.01
CA PHE A 45 -13.12 -13.38 -8.18
C PHE A 45 -12.99 -14.89 -8.45
N CYS A 46 -11.91 -15.31 -9.10
CA CYS A 46 -11.58 -16.70 -9.32
C CYS A 46 -10.94 -17.33 -8.07
N PRO A 47 -11.08 -18.66 -7.86
CA PRO A 47 -10.26 -19.38 -6.89
C PRO A 47 -8.76 -19.19 -7.20
N GLY A 48 -7.99 -18.79 -6.18
CA GLY A 48 -6.55 -18.54 -6.30
C GLY A 48 -6.16 -17.21 -6.95
N GLU A 49 -7.12 -16.32 -7.24
CA GLU A 49 -6.83 -14.98 -7.73
C GLU A 49 -6.31 -14.09 -6.59
N LEU A 50 -5.27 -13.28 -6.88
CA LEU A 50 -4.78 -12.25 -5.98
C LEU A 50 -5.75 -11.06 -6.01
N ILE A 51 -6.40 -10.78 -4.88
CA ILE A 51 -7.46 -9.76 -4.77
C ILE A 51 -7.02 -8.48 -4.06
N PHE A 52 -5.87 -8.50 -3.38
CA PHE A 52 -5.26 -7.34 -2.73
C PHE A 52 -3.75 -7.60 -2.59
N GLU A 53 -2.96 -6.59 -2.89
CA GLU A 53 -1.51 -6.56 -2.72
C GLU A 53 -1.08 -5.10 -2.55
N ASP A 54 -0.09 -4.87 -1.71
CA ASP A 54 0.62 -3.60 -1.63
C ASP A 54 2.12 -3.91 -1.60
N ASN A 55 2.85 -3.35 -2.57
CA ASN A 55 4.30 -3.49 -2.67
C ASN A 55 5.03 -2.36 -1.95
N PHE A 56 4.28 -1.45 -1.31
CA PHE A 56 4.82 -0.35 -0.52
C PHE A 56 5.82 0.50 -1.30
N ASP A 57 5.45 0.93 -2.51
CA ASP A 57 6.16 2.03 -3.19
C ASP A 57 5.95 3.36 -2.45
N THR A 58 4.78 3.50 -1.81
CA THR A 58 4.41 4.60 -0.90
C THR A 58 3.48 4.08 0.19
N LEU A 59 3.31 4.82 1.29
CA LEU A 59 2.26 4.54 2.27
C LEU A 59 0.93 5.17 1.81
N ASP A 60 0.11 4.39 1.10
CA ASP A 60 -1.17 4.85 0.55
C ASP A 60 -2.29 4.85 1.62
N LEU A 61 -2.77 6.04 1.99
CA LEU A 61 -3.81 6.23 3.00
C LEU A 61 -5.24 5.99 2.48
N GLU A 62 -5.43 5.74 1.19
CA GLU A 62 -6.69 5.20 0.67
C GLU A 62 -6.80 3.68 0.91
N ARG A 63 -5.65 3.00 1.10
CA ARG A 63 -5.57 1.57 1.41
C ARG A 63 -5.38 1.29 2.90
N TRP A 64 -4.59 2.12 3.58
CA TRP A 64 -4.19 1.92 4.97
C TRP A 64 -4.69 3.05 5.87
N GLN A 65 -5.15 2.69 7.06
CA GLN A 65 -5.55 3.64 8.08
C GLN A 65 -4.76 3.40 9.37
N HIS A 66 -4.35 4.47 10.02
CA HIS A 66 -3.68 4.40 11.32
C HIS A 66 -4.69 4.30 12.44
N GLU A 67 -4.50 3.31 13.30
CA GLU A 67 -5.09 3.33 14.62
C GLU A 67 -4.45 4.44 15.47
N LYS A 68 -5.27 5.21 16.19
CA LYS A 68 -4.83 6.29 17.07
C LYS A 68 -5.34 6.02 18.48
N THR A 69 -4.59 5.25 19.25
CA THR A 69 -5.09 4.71 20.53
C THR A 69 -4.00 4.54 21.58
N LEU A 70 -4.41 4.69 22.83
CA LEU A 70 -3.69 4.25 24.04
C LEU A 70 -4.36 3.05 24.72
N GLY A 71 -5.37 2.44 24.09
CA GLY A 71 -6.18 1.37 24.69
C GLY A 71 -5.46 0.02 24.83
N GLY A 72 -4.23 -0.09 24.31
CA GLY A 72 -3.39 -1.28 24.41
C GLY A 72 -4.00 -2.55 23.80
N GLY A 73 -4.94 -2.41 22.87
CA GLY A 73 -5.55 -3.51 22.12
C GLY A 73 -6.24 -4.59 22.98
N GLY A 74 -6.56 -4.30 24.25
CA GLY A 74 -7.06 -5.29 25.22
C GLY A 74 -5.98 -6.14 25.91
N ASN A 75 -4.70 -5.89 25.63
CA ASN A 75 -3.55 -6.64 26.17
C ASN A 75 -2.78 -5.89 27.27
N GLY A 76 -3.22 -4.69 27.66
CA GLY A 76 -2.51 -3.87 28.66
C GLY A 76 -1.16 -3.34 28.17
N GLU A 77 -1.02 -3.18 26.85
CA GLU A 77 0.15 -2.60 26.20
C GLU A 77 0.27 -1.09 26.51
N PHE A 78 1.50 -0.57 26.59
CA PHE A 78 1.77 0.80 27.04
C PHE A 78 2.07 1.79 25.90
N GLN A 79 2.39 1.28 24.71
CA GLN A 79 2.76 2.15 23.59
C GLN A 79 1.55 2.93 23.07
N PHE A 80 1.86 4.07 22.47
CA PHE A 80 0.88 4.93 21.84
C PHE A 80 0.93 4.78 20.33
N TYR A 81 -0.19 4.39 19.72
CA TYR A 81 -0.30 4.36 18.27
C TYR A 81 -0.76 5.72 17.72
N LEU A 82 -0.04 6.20 16.72
CA LEU A 82 -0.21 7.52 16.08
C LEU A 82 -0.07 7.42 14.57
N ASN A 83 -0.61 8.42 13.88
CA ASN A 83 -0.26 8.69 12.49
C ASN A 83 0.98 9.59 12.43
N ASP A 84 2.15 9.02 12.73
CA ASP A 84 3.45 9.70 12.65
C ASP A 84 4.37 8.97 11.66
N ARG A 85 5.06 9.75 10.82
CA ARG A 85 6.04 9.25 9.84
C ARG A 85 7.37 8.85 10.47
N GLN A 86 7.62 9.18 11.73
CA GLN A 86 8.72 8.60 12.50
C GLN A 86 8.45 7.15 12.92
N ASN A 87 7.17 6.78 13.06
CA ASN A 87 6.74 5.46 13.50
C ASN A 87 6.28 4.55 12.37
N SER A 88 5.77 5.12 11.28
CA SER A 88 5.22 4.37 10.16
C SER A 88 5.56 5.06 8.84
N PHE A 89 6.42 4.44 8.04
CA PHE A 89 6.89 5.01 6.79
C PHE A 89 7.31 3.92 5.82
N VAL A 90 7.44 4.32 4.56
CA VAL A 90 7.91 3.45 3.49
C VAL A 90 9.27 3.96 3.02
N GLU A 91 10.22 3.06 2.90
CA GLU A 91 11.55 3.32 2.34
C GLU A 91 12.00 2.08 1.55
N ASP A 92 12.49 2.29 0.33
CA ASP A 92 12.99 1.22 -0.56
C ASP A 92 12.05 0.01 -0.76
N GLY A 93 10.73 0.24 -0.88
CA GLY A 93 9.75 -0.82 -1.07
C GLY A 93 9.39 -1.59 0.20
N ILE A 94 9.80 -1.09 1.38
CA ILE A 94 9.57 -1.74 2.67
C ILE A 94 8.73 -0.81 3.55
N PHE A 95 7.65 -1.34 4.11
CA PHE A 95 6.90 -0.67 5.17
C PHE A 95 7.55 -0.89 6.53
N TYR A 96 8.04 0.18 7.12
CA TYR A 96 8.63 0.20 8.45
C TYR A 96 7.59 0.60 9.49
N ILE A 97 7.46 -0.23 10.52
CA ILE A 97 6.81 0.11 11.78
C ILE A 97 7.91 0.19 12.84
N ARG A 98 8.20 1.40 13.29
CA ARG A 98 9.34 1.69 14.16
C ARG A 98 8.87 2.32 15.47
N PRO A 99 9.11 1.69 16.64
CA PRO A 99 8.88 2.36 17.91
C PRO A 99 9.86 3.52 18.08
N THR A 100 9.37 4.63 18.63
CA THR A 100 10.18 5.77 19.06
C THR A 100 9.93 6.03 20.54
N MET A 101 10.87 6.71 21.20
CA MET A 101 10.66 7.15 22.57
C MET A 101 9.93 8.48 22.57
N LEU A 102 8.92 8.65 23.42
CA LEU A 102 8.21 9.92 23.53
C LEU A 102 9.14 11.06 24.00
N THR A 103 10.23 10.72 24.70
CA THR A 103 11.31 11.65 25.10
C THR A 103 12.06 12.27 23.94
N ASP A 104 11.93 11.72 22.73
CA ASP A 104 12.52 12.32 21.54
C ASP A 104 11.71 13.56 21.06
N ASP A 105 10.49 13.75 21.58
CA ASP A 105 9.62 14.92 21.39
C ASP A 105 9.28 15.60 22.74
N GLU A 106 10.26 16.37 23.24
CA GLU A 106 10.15 17.08 24.52
C GLU A 106 9.01 18.11 24.59
N ASP A 107 8.64 18.70 23.45
CA ASP A 107 7.57 19.71 23.39
C ASP A 107 6.20 19.05 23.54
N PHE A 108 5.97 17.93 22.84
CA PHE A 108 4.77 17.12 23.01
C PHE A 108 4.68 16.53 24.42
N LEU A 109 5.79 16.07 25.00
CA LEU A 109 5.79 15.59 26.40
C LEU A 109 5.30 16.63 27.40
N ARG A 110 5.65 17.90 27.19
CA ARG A 110 5.37 18.98 28.16
C ARG A 110 4.00 19.61 27.96
N SER A 111 3.53 19.68 26.72
CA SER A 111 2.36 20.49 26.37
C SER A 111 1.47 19.88 25.28
N GLY A 112 1.81 18.69 24.80
CA GLY A 112 1.03 17.97 23.80
C GLY A 112 -0.36 17.62 24.31
N THR A 113 -1.34 17.72 23.41
CA THR A 113 -2.69 17.22 23.67
C THR A 113 -2.84 15.89 22.96
N LEU A 114 -3.22 14.88 23.73
CA LEU A 114 -3.45 13.55 23.24
C LEU A 114 -4.95 13.24 23.27
N ASP A 115 -5.54 13.13 22.08
CA ASP A 115 -6.89 12.59 21.91
C ASP A 115 -6.87 11.05 21.94
N VAL A 116 -7.40 10.49 23.02
CA VAL A 116 -7.48 9.03 23.28
C VAL A 116 -8.83 8.43 22.90
N ASN A 117 -9.74 9.22 22.34
CA ASN A 117 -11.09 8.76 22.03
C ASN A 117 -11.17 7.98 20.70
N GLY A 118 -10.05 7.79 20.00
CA GLY A 118 -9.96 6.98 18.78
C GLY A 118 -10.00 5.47 19.09
N GLY A 119 -11.14 4.98 19.54
CA GLY A 119 -11.34 3.56 19.86
C GLY A 119 -11.67 2.69 18.64
N SER A 120 -12.12 3.30 17.53
CA SER A 120 -12.50 2.61 16.30
C SER A 120 -12.30 3.51 15.08
N PRO A 121 -11.80 3.00 13.93
CA PRO A 121 -11.60 3.78 12.70
C PRO A 121 -12.89 4.39 12.09
N TYR A 122 -14.05 4.16 12.70
CA TYR A 122 -15.34 4.73 12.30
C TYR A 122 -15.77 5.97 13.11
N ASP A 123 -14.98 6.42 14.09
CA ASP A 123 -15.34 7.54 14.97
C ASP A 123 -14.80 8.91 14.48
N GLN A 124 -14.36 9.02 13.21
CA GLN A 124 -13.93 10.28 12.56
C GLN A 124 -14.60 10.49 11.20
#